data_AF-D4IKH9-F1
#
_entry.id   AF-D4IKH9-F1
#
_cell.length_a   1.000
_cell.length_b   1.000
_cell.length_c   1.000
_cell.angle_alpha   90.00
_cell.angle_beta   90.00
_cell.angle_gamma   90.00
#
_symmetry.space_group_name_H-M   'P 1'
#
loop_
_entity.id
_entity.type
_entity.pdbx_description
1 polymer ?
#
loop_
_entity_poly.entity_id
_entity_poly.type
_entity_poly.pdbx_seq_one_letter_code
_entity_poly.pdbx_strand_id
1 'polypeptide(L)' 'MAKPKKETLLAGGKIYRHTFRLDEQQQMQFENMMLKAGEPNKSKFIVGRIFG' A
#
# COMPACT_ATOMS: atom_id res chain seq x y z
N MET A 1 18.91 16.44 12.24
CA MET A 1 18.18 15.17 12.01
C MET A 1 16.71 15.40 12.33
N ALA A 2 15.82 15.34 11.33
CA ALA A 2 14.39 15.63 11.50
C ALA A 2 13.70 14.48 12.25
N LYS A 3 12.98 14.79 13.34
CA LYS A 3 12.22 13.83 14.14
C LYS A 3 10.98 13.35 13.33
N PRO A 4 10.63 12.05 13.34
CA PRO A 4 9.43 11.58 12.68
C PRO A 4 8.20 12.15 13.38
N LYS A 5 7.34 12.81 12.61
CA LYS A 5 6.08 13.41 13.07
C LYS A 5 5.18 12.29 13.59
N LYS A 6 4.89 12.28 14.89
CA LYS A 6 3.91 11.36 15.48
C LYS A 6 2.53 11.75 14.95
N GLU A 7 2.05 11.01 13.96
CA GLU A 7 0.67 11.08 13.50
C GLU A 7 -0.22 10.49 14.60
N THR A 8 -0.82 11.38 15.40
CA THR A 8 -1.78 11.01 16.44
C THR A 8 -3.05 10.47 15.76
N LEU A 9 -3.33 9.18 15.90
CA LEU A 9 -4.63 8.62 15.53
C LEU A 9 -5.59 8.63 16.73
N LEU A 10 -6.87 8.84 16.40
CA LEU A 10 -8.02 8.74 17.29
C LEU A 10 -7.97 7.44 18.12
N ALA A 11 -8.14 7.60 19.44
CA ALA A 11 -8.44 6.57 20.45
C ALA A 11 -8.04 5.11 20.12
N GLY A 12 -6.76 4.78 20.31
CA GLY A 12 -6.33 3.37 20.47
C GLY A 12 -6.11 2.54 19.20
N GLY A 13 -6.26 3.12 18.00
CA GLY A 13 -5.95 2.42 16.75
C GLY A 13 -4.45 2.16 16.55
N LYS A 14 -4.09 0.94 16.13
CA LYS A 14 -2.71 0.60 15.70
C LYS A 14 -2.56 0.84 14.20
N ILE A 15 -1.51 1.54 13.78
CA ILE A 15 -1.14 1.67 12.36
C ILE A 15 -0.23 0.51 11.98
N TYR A 16 -0.62 -0.23 10.96
CA TYR A 16 0.22 -1.22 10.32
C TYR A 16 0.74 -0.67 9.00
N ARG A 17 2.06 -0.67 8.83
CA ARG A 17 2.73 -0.32 7.57
C ARG A 17 3.53 -1.53 7.14
N HIS A 18 3.38 -1.92 5.87
CA HIS A 18 4.17 -2.98 5.29
C HIS A 18 4.75 -2.53 3.95
N THR A 19 6.01 -2.88 3.71
CA THR A 19 6.75 -2.54 2.50
C THR A 19 7.04 -3.83 1.75
N PHE A 20 6.56 -3.90 0.51
CA PHE A 20 6.86 -4.99 -0.41
C PHE A 20 8.03 -4.56 -1.30
N ARG A 21 9.01 -5.43 -1.48
CA ARG A 21 10.06 -5.25 -2.48
C ARG A 21 9.70 -6.11 -3.68
N LEU A 22 9.61 -5.47 -4.83
CA LEU A 22 9.32 -6.13 -6.10
C LEU A 22 10.53 -5.99 -7.01
N ASP A 23 10.83 -7.05 -7.76
CA ASP A 23 11.71 -6.95 -8.91
C ASP A 23 10.99 -6.30 -10.10
N GLU A 24 11.70 -6.09 -11.22
CA GLU A 24 11.14 -5.42 -12.39
C GLU A 24 9.97 -6.20 -13.02
N GLN A 25 10.05 -7.53 -13.07
CA GLN A 25 8.99 -8.35 -13.65
C GLN A 25 7.73 -8.32 -12.79
N GLN A 26 7.90 -8.41 -11.47
CA GLN A 26 6.84 -8.31 -10.49
C GLN A 26 6.19 -6.92 -10.51
N GLN A 27 6.99 -5.85 -10.64
CA GLN A 27 6.48 -4.49 -10.75
C GLN A 27 5.61 -4.31 -11.99
N MET A 28 6.04 -4.78 -13.16
CA MET A 28 5.26 -4.73 -14.38
C MET A 28 3.95 -5.53 -14.28
N GLN A 29 4.00 -6.73 -13.70
CA GLN A 29 2.79 -7.53 -13.48
C GLN A 29 1.82 -6.83 -12.53
N PHE A 30 2.34 -6.24 -11.44
CA PHE A 30 1.55 -5.49 -10.48
C PHE A 30 0.83 -4.29 -11.12
N GLU A 31 1.55 -3.49 -11.91
CA GLU A 31 0.96 -2.35 -12.62
C GLU A 31 -0.10 -2.79 -13.63
N ASN A 32 0.14 -3.88 -14.37
CA ASN A 32 -0.85 -4.45 -15.28
C ASN A 32 -2.11 -4.93 -14.56
N MET A 33 -1.98 -5.50 -13.36
CA MET A 33 -3.14 -5.89 -12.55
C MET A 33 -3.94 -4.68 -12.09
N MET A 34 -3.27 -3.60 -11.67
CA MET A 34 -3.93 -2.35 -11.30
C MET A 34 -4.69 -1.72 -12.47
N LEU A 35 -4.07 -1.68 -13.66
CA LEU A 35 -4.70 -1.18 -14.87
C LEU A 35 -5.96 -1.98 -15.24
N LYS A 36 -5.89 -3.31 -15.17
CA LYS A 36 -7.05 -4.19 -15.43
C LYS A 36 -8.18 -4.00 -14.42
N ALA A 37 -7.84 -3.70 -13.17
CA ALA A 37 -8.81 -3.43 -12.12
C ALA A 37 -9.38 -2.00 -12.16
N GLY A 38 -8.80 -1.10 -12.97
CA GLY A 38 -9.17 0.31 -13.00
C GLY A 38 -8.86 1.07 -11.70
N GLU A 39 -7.96 0.53 -10.86
CA GLU A 39 -7.62 1.13 -9.57
C GLU A 39 -6.20 1.73 -9.63
N PRO A 40 -6.05 3.06 -9.77
CA PRO A 40 -4.75 3.71 -9.86
C PRO A 40 -4.03 3.80 -8.51
N ASN A 41 -4.74 3.61 -7.38
CA ASN A 41 -4.14 3.71 -6.05
C ASN A 41 -3.58 2.35 -5.59
N LYS A 42 -2.24 2.27 -5.48
CA LYS A 42 -1.51 1.04 -5.07
C LYS A 42 -2.01 0.48 -3.73
N SER A 43 -2.18 1.34 -2.73
CA SER A 43 -2.60 0.92 -1.39
C SER A 43 -4.03 0.40 -1.40
N LYS A 44 -4.94 1.10 -2.08
CA LYS A 44 -6.34 0.67 -2.18
C LYS A 44 -6.46 -0.65 -2.93
N PHE A 45 -5.70 -0.80 -4.02
CA PHE A 45 -5.62 -2.04 -4.79
C PHE A 45 -5.10 -3.21 -3.92
N ILE A 46 -3.98 -3.03 -3.21
CA ILE A 46 -3.38 -4.07 -2.35
C ILE A 46 -4.33 -4.45 -1.21
N VAL A 47 -4.91 -3.46 -0.52
CA VAL A 47 -5.82 -3.70 0.60
C VAL A 47 -7.07 -4.45 0.13
N GLY A 48 -7.72 -4.00 -0.95
CA GLY A 48 -8.89 -4.71 -1.50
C GLY A 48 -8.54 -6.11 -2.03
N ARG A 49 -7.29 -6.35 -2.45
CA ARG A 49 -6.88 -7.69 -2.88
C ARG A 49 -6.60 -8.65 -1.72
N ILE A 50 -6.08 -8.14 -0.60
CA ILE A 50 -5.78 -8.95 0.60
C ILE A 50 -7.05 -9.22 1.41
N PHE A 51 -7.92 -8.22 1.55
CA PHE A 51 -9.06 -8.29 2.45
C PHE A 51 -10.42 -8.51 1.76
N GLY A 52 -10.44 -8.53 0.42
CA GLY A 52 -11.67 -8.57 -0.38
C GLY A 52 -12.35 -7.21 -0.49
#